data_AF-A0A2D8CPT6-F1
#
_entry.id   AF-A0A2D8CPT6-F1
#
_cell.length_a   1.000
_cell.length_b   1.000
_cell.length_c   1.000
_cell.angle_alpha   90.00
_cell.angle_beta   90.00
_cell.angle_gamma   90.00
#
_symmetry.space_group_name_H-M   'P 1'
#
loop_
_entity.id
_entity.type
_entity.pdbx_description
1 polymer ?
#
loop_
_entity_poly.entity_id
_entity_poly.type
_entity_poly.pdbx_seq_one_letter_code
_entity_poly.pdbx_strand_id
1 'polypeptide(L)'
;MTNRRTWQTALLWVVALVIVNALWLNVVDQSAPNEINAENQFQTHREIDISSVFGNDDPIPAELTTRFSSTSLDNANLSVAIKRDNLTVVASWSGDLTSEDVVWSGALEPGRYTIETLVEEGVLVEQNLDLQPFASVQPHGHVVLTLLLVALAWGEQGVRALLAKRSPSVNNDRIEKVPFKSTGLQQDDDSMLWEENDSPWRDPLR
;
A
#
# COMPACT_ATOMS: atom_id res chain seq x y z
N MET A 1 26.16 -24.48 6.67
CA MET A 1 25.86 -23.13 6.16
C MET A 1 24.54 -23.04 5.36
N THR A 2 23.87 -24.15 5.03
CA THR A 2 22.64 -24.19 4.21
C THR A 2 21.36 -23.76 4.94
N ASN A 3 21.18 -24.12 6.21
CA ASN A 3 19.99 -23.76 7.00
C ASN A 3 19.79 -22.26 7.24
N ARG A 4 20.86 -21.46 7.23
CA ARG A 4 20.73 -20.01 7.44
C ARG A 4 20.09 -19.30 6.24
N ARG A 5 20.37 -19.76 5.02
CA ARG A 5 19.83 -19.15 3.78
C ARG A 5 18.33 -19.44 3.59
N THR A 6 17.87 -20.62 3.98
CA THR A 6 16.44 -20.98 3.89
C THR A 6 15.60 -20.16 4.87
N TRP A 7 16.08 -20.00 6.10
CA TRP A 7 15.44 -19.14 7.11
C TRP A 7 15.42 -17.66 6.72
N GLN A 8 16.50 -17.14 6.14
CA GLN A 8 16.53 -15.77 5.61
C GLN A 8 15.49 -15.56 4.51
N THR A 9 15.36 -16.52 3.58
CA THR A 9 14.36 -16.43 2.50
C THR A 9 12.94 -16.45 3.05
N ALA A 10 12.64 -17.35 4.01
CA ALA A 10 11.33 -17.40 4.64
C ALA A 10 10.99 -16.10 5.39
N LEU A 11 11.96 -15.54 6.12
CA LEU A 11 11.78 -14.28 6.85
C LEU A 11 11.51 -13.10 5.90
N LEU A 12 12.19 -13.06 4.75
CA LEU A 12 11.92 -12.04 3.72
C LEU A 12 10.49 -12.12 3.19
N TRP A 13 9.95 -13.32 2.98
CA TRP A 13 8.56 -13.49 2.55
C TRP A 13 7.54 -13.07 3.62
N VAL A 14 7.84 -13.32 4.90
CA VAL A 14 7.01 -12.81 6.02
C VAL A 14 7.04 -11.28 6.05
N VAL A 15 8.21 -10.66 5.91
CA VAL A 15 8.34 -9.20 5.83
C VAL A 15 7.58 -8.65 4.63
N ALA A 16 7.70 -9.28 3.46
CA ALA A 16 6.95 -8.89 2.27
C ALA A 16 5.43 -8.98 2.50
N LEU A 17 4.96 -10.03 3.18
CA LEU A 17 3.54 -10.17 3.53
C LEU A 17 3.05 -9.01 4.38
N VAL A 18 3.82 -8.62 5.40
CA VAL A 18 3.49 -7.48 6.26
C VAL A 18 3.46 -6.19 5.44
N ILE A 19 4.49 -5.94 4.61
CA ILE A 19 4.57 -4.72 3.80
C ILE A 19 3.40 -4.63 2.83
N VAL A 20 3.10 -5.70 2.08
CA VAL A 20 2.03 -5.70 1.08
C VAL A 20 0.67 -5.45 1.74
N ASN A 21 0.40 -6.10 2.88
CA ASN A 21 -0.86 -5.87 3.59
C ASN A 21 -0.94 -4.47 4.22
N ALA A 22 0.18 -3.92 4.70
CA ALA A 22 0.23 -2.54 5.20
C ALA A 22 -0.01 -1.52 4.08
N LEU A 23 0.56 -1.74 2.90
CA LEU A 23 0.30 -0.91 1.72
C LEU A 23 -1.18 -0.98 1.31
N TRP A 24 -1.79 -2.16 1.38
CA TRP A 24 -3.22 -2.30 1.08
C TRP A 24 -4.10 -1.50 2.04
N LEU A 25 -3.80 -1.50 3.34
CA LEU A 25 -4.52 -0.66 4.30
C LEU A 25 -4.46 0.83 3.93
N ASN A 26 -3.30 1.31 3.47
CA ASN A 26 -3.18 2.70 3.04
C ASN A 26 -4.00 3.04 1.78
N VAL A 27 -4.16 2.07 0.86
CA VAL A 27 -5.04 2.24 -0.31
C VAL A 27 -6.50 2.25 0.10
N VAL A 28 -6.88 1.42 1.07
CA VAL A 28 -8.24 1.31 1.59
C VAL A 28 -8.74 2.62 2.20
N ASP A 29 -7.87 3.34 2.92
CA ASP A 29 -8.21 4.60 3.59
C ASP A 29 -8.38 5.79 2.62
N GLN A 30 -8.14 5.61 1.32
CA GLN A 30 -8.27 6.70 0.34
C GLN A 30 -9.74 7.07 0.11
N SER A 31 -10.02 8.37 0.17
CA SER A 31 -11.30 8.94 -0.22
C SER A 31 -11.29 9.39 -1.69
N ALA A 32 -12.45 9.29 -2.31
CA ALA A 32 -12.79 9.82 -3.62
C ALA A 32 -13.75 11.00 -3.42
N PRO A 33 -13.24 12.24 -3.41
CA PRO A 33 -14.07 13.43 -3.23
C PRO A 33 -14.92 13.67 -4.48
N ASN A 34 -16.20 13.97 -4.27
CA ASN A 34 -17.13 14.37 -5.30
C ASN A 34 -17.79 15.71 -4.93
N GLU A 35 -17.49 16.74 -5.72
CA GLU A 35 -18.06 18.07 -5.52
C GLU A 35 -19.52 18.08 -6.01
N ILE A 36 -20.44 18.27 -5.08
CA ILE A 36 -21.87 18.26 -5.35
C ILE A 36 -22.36 19.65 -5.71
N ASN A 37 -22.03 20.62 -4.86
CA ASN A 37 -22.36 22.03 -5.07
C ASN A 37 -21.16 22.89 -4.69
N ALA A 38 -20.96 23.96 -5.45
CA ALA A 38 -20.03 25.04 -5.15
C ALA A 38 -20.78 26.36 -5.07
N GLU A 39 -20.19 27.36 -4.42
CA GLU A 39 -20.82 28.68 -4.21
C GLU A 39 -21.32 29.33 -5.51
N ASN A 40 -20.64 29.09 -6.63
CA ASN A 40 -20.98 29.64 -7.95
C ASN A 40 -21.79 28.68 -8.84
N GLN A 41 -22.04 27.45 -8.41
CA GLN A 41 -22.70 26.38 -9.17
C GLN A 41 -23.69 25.61 -8.29
N PHE A 42 -24.56 26.33 -7.60
CA PHE A 42 -25.59 25.73 -6.78
C PHE A 42 -26.73 25.15 -7.64
N GLN A 43 -27.14 23.92 -7.31
CA GLN A 43 -28.39 23.33 -7.80
C GLN A 43 -29.12 22.66 -6.63
N THR A 44 -30.43 22.85 -6.57
CA THR A 44 -31.29 22.24 -5.55
C THR A 44 -31.28 20.73 -5.61
N HIS A 45 -31.21 20.16 -6.81
CA HIS A 45 -31.20 18.72 -7.02
C HIS A 45 -29.95 18.34 -7.80
N ARG A 46 -29.07 17.56 -7.18
CA ARG A 46 -27.87 17.02 -7.82
C ARG A 46 -27.96 15.51 -7.87
N GLU A 47 -27.91 14.96 -9.07
CA GLU A 47 -27.83 13.52 -9.26
C GLU A 47 -26.38 13.05 -9.25
N ILE A 48 -26.13 11.95 -8.55
CA ILE A 48 -24.86 11.24 -8.52
C ILE A 48 -25.09 9.77 -8.80
N ASP A 49 -24.12 9.14 -9.45
CA ASP A 49 -24.13 7.71 -9.72
C ASP A 49 -22.94 7.08 -9.01
N ILE A 50 -23.23 6.24 -8.01
CA ILE A 50 -22.21 5.53 -7.24
C ILE A 50 -22.00 4.18 -7.88
N SER A 51 -20.84 4.01 -8.53
CA SER A 51 -20.50 2.77 -9.23
C SER A 51 -20.02 1.68 -8.26
N SER A 52 -20.34 0.43 -8.59
CA SER A 52 -19.77 -0.76 -7.94
C SER A 52 -18.26 -0.82 -8.11
N VAL A 53 -17.53 -1.29 -7.10
CA VAL A 53 -16.07 -1.39 -7.13
C VAL A 53 -15.67 -2.85 -7.36
N PHE A 54 -14.94 -3.12 -8.45
CA PHE A 54 -14.56 -4.48 -8.86
C PHE A 54 -15.74 -5.48 -8.98
N GLY A 55 -16.94 -4.98 -9.30
CA GLY A 55 -18.16 -5.79 -9.38
C GLY A 55 -18.71 -6.21 -8.01
N ASN A 56 -18.27 -5.57 -6.92
CA ASN A 56 -18.84 -5.72 -5.60
C ASN A 56 -19.92 -4.66 -5.37
N ASP A 57 -21.10 -5.11 -4.91
CA ASP A 57 -22.25 -4.27 -4.62
C ASP A 57 -22.38 -3.94 -3.12
N ASP A 58 -21.33 -4.21 -2.34
CA ASP A 58 -21.30 -3.88 -0.92
C ASP A 58 -21.41 -2.36 -0.68
N PRO A 59 -22.05 -1.94 0.43
CA PRO A 59 -22.13 -0.52 0.80
C PRO A 59 -20.75 0.14 0.92
N ILE A 60 -20.62 1.32 0.32
CA ILE A 60 -19.42 2.15 0.33
C ILE A 60 -19.57 3.21 1.43
N PRO A 61 -18.62 3.29 2.39
CA PRO A 61 -18.61 4.38 3.37
C PRO A 61 -18.57 5.74 2.69
N ALA A 62 -19.39 6.66 3.18
CA ALA A 62 -19.62 7.96 2.60
C ALA A 62 -19.72 9.03 3.68
N GLU A 63 -19.15 10.21 3.41
CA GLU A 63 -19.25 11.39 4.26
C GLU A 63 -19.70 12.58 3.39
N LEU A 64 -20.83 13.19 3.74
CA LEU A 64 -21.31 14.41 3.10
C LEU A 64 -21.02 15.59 4.03
N THR A 65 -20.16 16.48 3.58
CA THR A 65 -19.88 17.75 4.25
C THR A 65 -20.60 18.86 3.51
N THR A 66 -21.45 19.60 4.23
CA THR A 66 -22.19 20.75 3.71
C THR A 66 -21.82 21.99 4.51
N ARG A 67 -21.33 23.02 3.82
CA ARG A 67 -21.08 24.34 4.38
C ARG A 67 -22.07 25.33 3.80
N PHE A 68 -22.66 26.12 4.69
CA PHE A 68 -23.54 27.22 4.36
C PHE A 68 -22.85 28.54 4.68
N SER A 69 -22.86 29.46 3.73
CA SER A 69 -22.40 30.83 3.95
C SER A 69 -23.47 31.80 3.44
N SER A 70 -23.54 32.99 4.03
CA SER A 70 -24.53 34.00 3.66
C SER A 70 -23.84 35.33 3.42
N THR A 71 -24.31 36.05 2.41
CA THR A 71 -23.82 37.40 2.08
C THR A 71 -24.77 38.50 2.51
N SER A 72 -26.02 38.15 2.84
CA SER A 72 -27.12 39.13 3.00
C SER A 72 -28.15 38.79 4.07
N LEU A 73 -28.21 37.54 4.53
CA LEU A 73 -29.16 37.05 5.53
C LEU A 73 -28.46 36.72 6.85
N ASP A 74 -29.06 37.15 7.96
CA ASP A 74 -28.61 36.81 9.32
C ASP A 74 -29.18 35.46 9.81
N ASN A 75 -30.28 34.98 9.20
CA ASN A 75 -30.90 33.70 9.47
C ASN A 75 -31.63 33.20 8.20
N ALA A 76 -31.61 31.89 7.96
CA ALA A 76 -32.31 31.21 6.88
C ALA A 76 -32.61 29.76 7.28
N ASN A 77 -33.75 29.21 6.86
CA ASN A 77 -34.05 27.80 7.03
C ASN A 77 -33.41 26.98 5.92
N LEU A 78 -32.76 25.88 6.29
CA LEU A 78 -31.97 25.04 5.40
C LEU A 78 -32.34 23.58 5.59
N SER A 79 -32.31 22.81 4.50
CA SER A 79 -32.41 21.35 4.60
C SER A 79 -31.60 20.66 3.53
N VAL A 80 -31.09 19.49 3.89
CA VAL A 80 -30.31 18.60 3.02
C VAL A 80 -30.89 17.21 3.14
N ALA A 81 -31.16 16.55 2.02
CA ALA A 81 -31.62 15.18 1.99
C ALA A 81 -30.87 14.36 0.92
N ILE A 82 -30.50 13.13 1.28
CA ILE A 82 -29.94 12.15 0.36
C ILE A 82 -31.05 11.17 0.02
N LYS A 83 -31.45 11.12 -1.26
CA LYS A 83 -32.48 10.20 -1.76
C LYS A 83 -31.86 9.18 -2.70
N ARG A 84 -32.23 7.91 -2.56
CA ARG A 84 -31.92 6.86 -3.54
C ARG A 84 -33.04 6.76 -4.56
N ASP A 85 -32.68 6.75 -5.83
CA ASP A 85 -33.60 6.66 -6.97
C ASP A 85 -34.75 7.68 -6.93
N ASN A 86 -34.54 8.82 -6.28
CA ASN A 86 -35.55 9.85 -6.00
C ASN A 86 -36.81 9.36 -5.25
N LEU A 87 -36.73 8.19 -4.60
CA LEU A 87 -37.87 7.55 -3.91
C LEU A 87 -37.59 7.39 -2.41
N THR A 88 -36.42 6.87 -2.06
CA THR A 88 -36.12 6.47 -0.68
C THR A 88 -35.20 7.48 -0.03
N VAL A 89 -35.65 8.15 1.04
CA VAL A 89 -34.80 9.04 1.83
C VAL A 89 -33.85 8.19 2.68
N VAL A 90 -32.55 8.31 2.42
CA VAL A 90 -31.48 7.61 3.14
C VAL A 90 -31.04 8.43 4.35
N ALA A 91 -30.91 9.74 4.16
CA ALA A 91 -30.56 10.67 5.21
C ALA A 91 -31.24 12.01 4.97
N SER A 92 -31.56 12.72 6.05
CA SER A 92 -32.09 14.07 5.98
C SER A 92 -31.65 14.87 7.20
N TRP A 93 -31.35 16.13 6.97
CA TRP A 93 -31.04 17.12 7.98
C TRP A 93 -31.82 18.41 7.69
N SER A 94 -32.24 19.09 8.74
CA SER A 94 -32.91 20.39 8.66
C SER A 94 -32.49 21.26 9.84
N GLY A 95 -32.24 22.53 9.59
CA GLY A 95 -31.83 23.48 10.62
C GLY A 95 -31.77 24.91 10.10
N ASP A 96 -31.22 25.79 10.92
CA ASP A 96 -31.05 27.20 10.60
C ASP A 96 -29.63 27.47 10.08
N LEU A 97 -29.40 28.66 9.52
CA LEU A 97 -28.08 29.12 9.10
C LEU A 97 -27.12 29.15 10.29
N THR A 98 -26.17 28.21 10.32
CA THR A 98 -25.10 28.11 11.32
C THR A 98 -23.74 28.34 10.69
N SER A 99 -22.77 28.79 11.49
CA SER A 99 -21.36 28.89 11.06
C SER A 99 -20.62 27.56 11.07
N GLU A 100 -21.25 26.49 11.54
CA GLU A 100 -20.66 25.14 11.63
C GLU A 100 -21.04 24.31 10.40
N ASP A 101 -20.10 23.48 9.94
CA ASP A 101 -20.31 22.59 8.81
C ASP A 101 -21.24 21.43 9.22
N VAL A 102 -22.23 21.15 8.39
CA VAL A 102 -23.14 20.01 8.58
C VAL A 102 -22.48 18.78 7.97
N VAL A 103 -22.12 17.83 8.83
CA VAL A 103 -21.48 16.57 8.43
C VAL A 103 -22.44 15.41 8.63
N TRP A 104 -22.69 14.66 7.55
CA TRP A 104 -23.36 13.37 7.61
C TRP A 104 -22.36 12.26 7.28
N SER A 105 -22.38 11.18 8.05
CA SER A 105 -21.55 9.99 7.81
C SER A 105 -22.43 8.74 7.78
N GLY A 106 -22.18 7.86 6.81
CA GLY A 106 -22.94 6.63 6.63
C GLY A 106 -22.31 5.72 5.57
N ALA A 107 -23.10 4.78 5.06
CA ALA A 107 -22.71 3.93 3.95
C ALA A 107 -23.79 3.97 2.86
N LEU A 108 -23.36 4.11 1.61
CA LEU A 108 -24.22 4.16 0.43
C LEU A 108 -23.95 2.93 -0.44
N GLU A 109 -25.01 2.19 -0.75
CA GLU A 109 -24.92 1.12 -1.75
C GLU A 109 -24.66 1.70 -3.14
N PRO A 110 -24.06 0.93 -4.06
CA PRO A 110 -24.01 1.35 -5.46
C PRO A 110 -25.39 1.62 -6.04
N GLY A 111 -25.47 2.65 -6.87
CA GLY A 111 -26.72 3.10 -7.50
C GLY A 111 -26.83 4.61 -7.63
N ARG A 112 -28.01 5.06 -8.05
CA ARG A 112 -28.29 6.47 -8.30
C ARG A 112 -28.83 7.15 -7.04
N TYR A 113 -28.26 8.30 -6.74
CA TYR A 113 -28.70 9.17 -5.65
C TYR A 113 -29.00 10.57 -6.15
N THR A 114 -29.93 11.22 -5.46
CA THR A 114 -30.25 12.62 -5.64
C THR A 114 -30.01 13.30 -4.29
N ILE A 115 -29.09 14.25 -4.28
CA ILE A 115 -28.89 15.15 -3.14
C ILE A 115 -29.80 16.36 -3.37
N GLU A 116 -30.75 16.53 -2.46
CA GLU A 116 -31.66 17.66 -2.44
C GLU A 116 -31.23 18.64 -1.36
N THR A 117 -30.96 19.88 -1.76
CA THR A 117 -30.55 20.95 -0.87
C THR A 117 -31.49 22.14 -1.04
N LEU A 118 -32.32 22.40 -0.03
CA LEU A 118 -33.25 23.52 -0.02
C LEU A 118 -32.67 24.63 0.84
N VAL A 119 -32.47 25.80 0.24
CA VAL A 119 -31.95 27.00 0.89
C VAL A 119 -32.71 28.23 0.45
N GLU A 120 -32.70 29.27 1.28
CA GLU A 120 -33.27 30.57 0.95
C GLU A 120 -32.35 31.37 0.01
N GLU A 121 -32.93 32.31 -0.73
CA GLU A 121 -32.21 33.13 -1.70
C GLU A 121 -31.17 34.01 -1.01
N GLY A 122 -29.91 33.97 -1.46
CA GLY A 122 -28.79 34.72 -0.86
C GLY A 122 -27.87 33.87 0.04
N VAL A 123 -28.21 32.60 0.26
CA VAL A 123 -27.34 31.60 0.88
C VAL A 123 -26.47 30.92 -0.19
N LEU A 124 -25.17 30.89 0.04
CA LEU A 124 -24.19 30.15 -0.73
C LEU A 124 -23.97 28.78 -0.10
N VAL A 125 -23.75 27.77 -0.94
CA VAL A 125 -23.68 26.37 -0.54
C VAL A 125 -22.44 25.72 -1.14
N GLU A 126 -21.62 25.12 -0.29
CA GLU A 126 -20.52 24.25 -0.68
C GLU A 126 -20.80 22.84 -0.14
N GLN A 127 -20.80 21.84 -1.01
CA GLN A 127 -21.12 20.46 -0.65
C GLN A 127 -20.14 19.50 -1.30
N ASN A 128 -19.49 18.70 -0.47
CA ASN A 128 -18.57 17.64 -0.89
C ASN A 128 -19.02 16.31 -0.33
N LEU A 129 -19.07 15.30 -1.20
CA LEU A 129 -19.33 13.92 -0.84
C LEU A 129 -18.04 13.11 -0.99
N ASP A 130 -17.48 12.68 0.12
CA ASP A 130 -16.30 11.82 0.16
C ASP A 130 -16.72 10.36 0.23
N LEU A 131 -16.37 9.58 -0.79
CA LEU A 131 -16.63 8.15 -0.84
C LEU A 131 -15.35 7.37 -0.55
N GLN A 132 -15.41 6.26 0.20
CA GLN A 132 -14.26 5.37 0.41
C GLN A 132 -14.46 4.05 -0.34
N PRO A 133 -14.27 4.02 -1.67
CA PRO A 133 -14.63 2.88 -2.51
C PRO A 133 -13.88 1.60 -2.10
N PHE A 134 -12.60 1.73 -1.74
CA PHE A 134 -11.76 0.57 -1.42
C PHE A 134 -12.03 -0.02 -0.03
N ALA A 135 -12.69 0.70 0.87
CA ALA A 135 -13.11 0.18 2.17
C ALA A 135 -14.09 -0.99 2.03
N SER A 136 -15.01 -0.92 1.06
CA SER A 136 -15.95 -2.02 0.77
C SER A 136 -15.24 -3.32 0.37
N VAL A 137 -14.13 -3.24 -0.38
CA VAL A 137 -13.38 -4.39 -0.91
C VAL A 137 -12.13 -4.74 -0.09
N GLN A 138 -11.91 -4.09 1.05
CA GLN A 138 -10.77 -4.33 1.93
C GLN A 138 -10.50 -5.81 2.23
N PRO A 139 -11.49 -6.63 2.68
CA PRO A 139 -11.21 -8.03 3.03
C PRO A 139 -10.79 -8.85 1.81
N HIS A 140 -11.41 -8.59 0.65
CA HIS A 140 -11.07 -9.25 -0.61
C HIS A 140 -9.64 -8.94 -1.04
N GLY A 141 -9.21 -7.68 -0.92
CA GLY A 141 -7.85 -7.27 -1.24
C GLY A 141 -6.80 -7.98 -0.38
N HIS A 142 -7.02 -8.08 0.94
CA HIS A 142 -6.12 -8.83 1.83
C HIS A 142 -5.96 -10.29 1.43
N VAL A 143 -7.07 -10.97 1.11
CA VAL A 143 -7.07 -12.37 0.69
C VAL A 143 -6.33 -12.54 -0.62
N VAL A 144 -6.67 -11.75 -1.65
CA VAL A 144 -6.07 -11.87 -2.99
C VAL A 144 -4.57 -11.57 -2.93
N LEU A 145 -4.16 -10.48 -2.28
CA LEU A 145 -2.74 -10.11 -2.17
C LEU A 145 -1.93 -11.17 -1.42
N THR A 146 -2.48 -11.70 -0.33
CA THR A 146 -1.83 -12.76 0.44
C THR A 146 -1.66 -14.04 -0.37
N LEU A 147 -2.71 -14.48 -1.10
CA LEU A 147 -2.65 -15.66 -1.96
C LEU A 147 -1.66 -15.49 -3.11
N LEU A 148 -1.65 -14.32 -3.77
CA LEU A 148 -0.69 -14.01 -4.83
C LEU A 148 0.74 -14.03 -4.30
N LEU A 149 0.99 -13.49 -3.11
CA LEU A 149 2.31 -13.48 -2.51
C LEU A 149 2.79 -14.91 -2.17
N VAL A 150 1.91 -15.74 -1.62
CA VAL A 150 2.22 -17.16 -1.34
C VAL A 150 2.53 -17.91 -2.64
N ALA A 151 1.74 -17.68 -3.70
CA ALA A 151 1.97 -18.27 -5.02
C ALA A 151 3.33 -17.84 -5.60
N LEU A 152 3.70 -16.56 -5.46
CA LEU A 152 5.02 -16.05 -5.87
C LEU A 152 6.16 -16.69 -5.07
N ALA A 153 5.99 -16.86 -3.76
CA ALA A 153 6.98 -17.50 -2.90
C ALA A 153 7.26 -18.95 -3.32
N TRP A 154 6.22 -19.69 -3.68
CA TRP A 154 6.36 -21.06 -4.20
C TRP A 154 6.91 -21.08 -5.62
N GLY A 155 6.49 -20.14 -6.47
CA GLY A 155 7.00 -19.96 -7.83
C GLY A 155 8.50 -19.73 -7.85
N GLU A 156 9.03 -18.91 -6.93
CA GLU A 156 10.46 -18.69 -6.76
C GLU A 156 11.21 -20.00 -6.48
N GLN A 157 10.69 -20.84 -5.57
CA GLN A 157 11.29 -22.13 -5.25
C GLN A 157 11.29 -23.06 -6.47
N GLY A 158 10.20 -23.07 -7.24
CA GLY A 158 10.09 -23.83 -8.48
C GLY A 158 11.13 -23.39 -9.53
N VAL A 159 11.27 -22.09 -9.76
CA VAL A 159 12.28 -21.54 -10.70
C VAL A 159 13.70 -21.86 -10.25
N ARG A 160 14.01 -21.69 -8.94
CA ARG A 160 15.32 -22.06 -8.38
C ARG A 160 15.62 -23.55 -8.58
N ALA A 161 14.64 -24.43 -8.39
CA ALA A 161 14.80 -25.87 -8.61
C ALA A 161 15.05 -26.23 -10.09
N LEU A 162 14.36 -25.55 -11.02
CA LEU A 162 14.57 -25.74 -12.46
C LEU A 162 15.94 -25.24 -12.92
N LEU A 163 16.40 -24.11 -12.41
CA LEU A 163 17.74 -23.57 -12.69
C LEU A 163 18.83 -24.47 -12.11
N ALA A 164 18.66 -25.00 -10.90
CA ALA A 164 19.61 -25.93 -10.28
C ALA A 164 19.77 -27.23 -11.11
N LYS A 165 18.71 -27.71 -11.77
CA LYS A 165 18.77 -28.85 -12.69
C LYS A 165 19.49 -28.55 -14.01
N ARG A 166 19.58 -27.28 -14.41
CA ARG A 166 20.24 -26.83 -15.65
C ARG A 166 21.68 -26.36 -15.44
N SER A 167 22.10 -26.09 -14.21
CA SER A 167 23.52 -25.83 -13.91
C SER A 167 24.32 -27.12 -14.08
N PRO A 168 25.38 -27.14 -14.91
CA PRO A 168 26.27 -28.28 -14.96
C PRO A 168 26.87 -28.48 -13.56
N SER A 169 26.89 -29.72 -13.10
CA SER A 169 27.66 -30.13 -11.94
C SER A 169 29.11 -29.78 -12.22
N VAL A 170 29.59 -28.66 -11.67
CA VAL A 170 31.02 -28.49 -11.44
C VAL A 170 31.33 -29.54 -10.38
N ASN A 171 31.97 -30.64 -10.80
CA ASN A 171 32.62 -31.57 -9.89
C ASN A 171 33.56 -30.73 -9.02
N ASN A 172 33.14 -30.44 -7.79
CA ASN A 172 34.11 -30.19 -6.74
C ASN A 172 34.72 -31.55 -6.44
N ASP A 173 35.67 -31.95 -7.29
CA ASP A 173 36.62 -32.97 -6.91
C ASP A 173 37.19 -32.54 -5.57
N ARG A 174 37.05 -33.48 -4.64
CA ARG A 174 37.49 -33.36 -3.26
C ARG A 174 38.89 -32.75 -3.29
N ILE A 175 39.06 -31.57 -2.69
CA ILE A 175 40.38 -31.08 -2.33
C ILE A 175 40.94 -32.15 -1.39
N GLU A 176 41.81 -33.00 -1.94
CA GLU A 176 42.50 -34.04 -1.22
C GLU A 176 43.24 -33.37 -0.07
N LYS A 177 42.83 -33.68 1.15
CA LYS A 177 43.40 -33.12 2.35
C LYS A 177 44.78 -33.75 2.52
N VAL A 178 45.80 -33.10 1.97
CA VAL A 178 47.19 -33.55 2.10
C VAL A 178 47.52 -33.73 3.59
N PRO A 179 48.15 -34.84 4.02
CA PRO A 179 48.06 -35.25 5.42
C PRO A 179 49.06 -34.55 6.34
N PHE A 180 49.90 -33.64 5.84
CA PHE A 180 51.00 -33.09 6.63
C PHE A 180 51.25 -31.60 6.32
N LYS A 181 50.78 -30.71 7.20
CA LYS A 181 51.64 -29.69 7.81
C LYS A 181 50.98 -29.06 9.04
N SER A 182 51.79 -28.91 10.07
CA SER A 182 51.46 -28.70 11.48
C SER A 182 51.06 -27.28 11.83
N THR A 183 50.14 -27.21 12.79
CA THR A 183 49.72 -26.03 13.54
C THR A 183 50.85 -25.47 14.42
N GLY A 184 51.00 -24.13 14.45
CA GLY A 184 51.68 -23.33 15.49
C GLY A 184 53.16 -22.98 15.21
N LEU A 185 53.73 -21.84 15.58
CA LEU A 185 53.31 -20.59 16.26
C LEU A 185 54.58 -19.67 16.30
N GLN A 186 54.42 -18.34 16.40
CA GLN A 186 55.38 -17.22 16.61
C GLN A 186 55.67 -16.40 15.33
N GLN A 187 55.22 -15.14 15.21
CA GLN A 187 55.40 -13.92 16.02
C GLN A 187 56.78 -13.27 15.80
N ASP A 188 56.72 -11.96 15.58
CA ASP A 188 57.68 -11.04 14.95
C ASP A 188 59.10 -10.97 15.53
N ASP A 189 59.96 -10.38 14.69
CA ASP A 189 61.26 -9.77 14.97
C ASP A 189 62.38 -10.69 15.49
N ASP A 190 63.30 -11.06 14.59
CA ASP A 190 64.70 -10.67 14.79
C ASP A 190 65.56 -10.78 13.52
N SER A 191 66.16 -9.65 13.16
CA SER A 191 67.54 -9.46 12.70
C SER A 191 68.22 -10.44 11.71
N MET A 192 68.58 -9.87 10.56
CA MET A 192 69.80 -10.09 9.75
C MET A 192 70.60 -11.38 9.99
N LEU A 193 70.76 -12.19 8.93
CA LEU A 193 72.03 -12.80 8.51
C LEU A 193 71.83 -13.39 7.09
N TRP A 194 72.07 -12.58 6.06
CA TRP A 194 72.27 -13.11 4.71
C TRP A 194 73.64 -13.80 4.72
N GLU A 195 73.68 -15.12 4.65
CA GLU A 195 74.93 -15.85 4.41
C GLU A 195 75.45 -15.46 3.02
N GLU A 196 76.63 -14.84 3.01
CA GLU A 196 77.32 -14.21 1.88
C GLU A 196 77.70 -15.20 0.75
N ASN A 197 77.21 -16.43 0.79
CA ASN A 197 77.55 -17.53 -0.12
C ASN A 197 76.39 -18.00 -1.02
N ASP A 198 75.19 -17.43 -0.89
CA ASP A 198 74.02 -17.77 -1.72
C ASP A 198 73.58 -16.59 -2.61
N SER A 199 74.55 -15.86 -3.19
CA SER A 199 74.25 -14.93 -4.28
C SER A 199 73.86 -15.72 -5.54
N PRO A 200 72.69 -15.46 -6.16
CA PRO A 200 72.22 -16.18 -7.35
C PRO A 200 73.03 -15.84 -8.63
N TRP A 201 74.00 -14.93 -8.54
CA TRP A 201 74.88 -14.57 -9.65
C TRP A 201 76.28 -15.10 -9.37
N ARG A 202 76.60 -16.24 -10.00
CA ARG A 202 77.92 -16.88 -9.93
C ARG A 202 78.78 -16.38 -11.08
N ASP A 203 79.99 -15.90 -10.80
CA ASP A 203 80.98 -15.64 -11.86
C ASP A 203 81.61 -16.96 -12.37
N PRO A 204 81.90 -17.07 -13.67
CA PRO A 204 82.39 -18.31 -14.27
C PRO A 204 83.82 -18.63 -13.83
N LEU A 205 84.11 -19.93 -13.68
CA LEU A 205 85.43 -20.43 -13.32
C LEU A 205 86.40 -20.33 -14.53
N ARG A 206 87.17 -19.24 -14.61
CA ARG A 206 88.63 -19.19 -14.87
C ARG A 206 89.14 -17.75 -14.92
#